data_AF-A0A840WE32-F1
#
_entry.id   AF-A0A840WE32-F1
#
_cell.length_a   1.000
_cell.length_b   1.000
_cell.length_c   1.000
_cell.angle_alpha   90.00
_cell.angle_beta   90.00
_cell.angle_gamma   90.00
#
_symmetry.space_group_name_H-M   'P 1'
#
loop_
_entity.id
_entity.type
_entity.pdbx_description
1 polymer ?
#
loop_
_entity_poly.entity_id
_entity_poly.type
_entity_poly.pdbx_seq_one_letter_code
_entity_poly.pdbx_strand_id
1 'polypeptide(L)'
;MSSELFERLAAQAFAADRVRMEMFGGRVWVRRPVGGARTGMLSWLVRGFLARRTELALITSGPGFKVGARREGRARPDGVLAPAGYFDDAGVWADPEGVLAVAEVTSWDADTHARDRVEKVAAYAETGIDLYLLDTEPFKRFAR
;
A
#
# COMPACT_ATOMS: atom_id res chain seq x y z
N MET A 1 -18.27 -10.01 -2.34
CA MET A 1 -18.37 -9.68 -0.90
C MET A 1 -18.54 -8.18 -0.77
N SER A 2 -19.37 -7.70 0.17
CA SER A 2 -19.50 -6.25 0.40
C SER A 2 -18.26 -5.69 1.12
N SER A 3 -17.96 -4.42 0.89
CA SER A 3 -16.87 -3.71 1.57
C SER A 3 -17.05 -3.72 3.08
N GLU A 4 -18.26 -3.47 3.59
CA GLU A 4 -18.55 -3.50 5.03
C GLU A 4 -18.29 -4.86 5.67
N LEU A 5 -18.70 -5.95 5.02
CA LEU A 5 -18.42 -7.30 5.52
C LEU A 5 -16.91 -7.56 5.53
N PHE A 6 -16.21 -7.18 4.46
CA PHE A 6 -14.76 -7.29 4.39
C PHE A 6 -14.07 -6.51 5.51
N GLU A 7 -14.45 -5.25 5.75
CA GLU A 7 -13.81 -4.41 6.76
C GLU A 7 -13.93 -5.00 8.16
N ARG A 8 -15.10 -5.57 8.51
CA ARG A 8 -15.29 -6.28 9.78
C ARG A 8 -14.38 -7.50 9.89
N LEU A 9 -14.33 -8.34 8.85
CA LEU A 9 -13.47 -9.53 8.82
C LEU A 9 -11.98 -9.14 8.91
N ALA A 10 -11.57 -8.11 8.18
CA ALA A 10 -10.20 -7.60 8.19
C ALA A 10 -9.80 -7.04 9.56
N ALA A 11 -10.73 -6.37 10.27
CA ALA A 11 -10.50 -5.89 11.63
C ALA A 11 -10.35 -7.06 12.61
N GLN A 12 -11.20 -8.08 12.52
CA GLN A 12 -11.12 -9.27 13.36
C GLN A 12 -9.82 -10.06 13.14
N ALA A 13 -9.45 -10.30 11.88
CA ALA A 13 -8.21 -11.00 11.54
C ALA A 13 -6.96 -10.24 12.03
N PHE A 14 -6.97 -8.91 11.95
CA PHE A 14 -5.89 -8.10 12.49
C PHE A 14 -5.84 -8.12 14.02
N ALA A 15 -7.00 -8.09 14.70
CA ALA A 15 -7.06 -8.13 16.15
C ALA A 15 -6.61 -9.48 16.73
N ALA A 16 -6.98 -10.59 16.09
CA ALA A 16 -6.61 -11.93 16.51
C ALA A 16 -5.12 -12.23 16.28
N ASP A 17 -4.67 -12.09 15.03
CA ASP A 17 -3.38 -12.66 14.59
C ASP A 17 -2.50 -11.66 13.84
N ARG A 18 -2.83 -10.36 13.89
CA ARG A 18 -2.17 -9.30 13.11
C ARG A 18 -2.18 -9.57 11.60
N VAL A 19 -3.12 -10.38 11.12
CA VAL A 19 -3.28 -10.69 9.70
C VAL A 19 -3.83 -9.47 8.98
N ARG A 20 -3.07 -8.96 8.01
CA ARG A 20 -3.51 -7.86 7.15
C ARG A 20 -4.17 -8.42 5.90
N MET A 21 -5.39 -7.98 5.65
CA MET A 21 -6.17 -8.34 4.47
C MET A 21 -6.35 -7.16 3.53
N GLU A 22 -6.55 -7.46 2.25
CA GLU A 22 -6.91 -6.55 1.17
C GLU A 22 -8.03 -7.18 0.33
N MET A 23 -8.82 -6.35 -0.37
CA MET A 23 -9.87 -6.82 -1.29
C MET A 23 -9.91 -5.93 -2.52
N PHE A 24 -9.74 -6.48 -3.71
CA PHE A 24 -9.85 -5.76 -4.98
C PHE A 24 -10.00 -6.78 -6.11
N GLY A 25 -10.53 -6.35 -7.27
CA GLY A 25 -10.79 -7.27 -8.39
C GLY A 25 -11.74 -8.42 -8.03
N GLY A 26 -12.65 -8.21 -7.07
CA GLY A 26 -13.57 -9.25 -6.57
C GLY A 26 -12.92 -10.35 -5.72
N ARG A 27 -11.63 -10.23 -5.38
CA ARG A 27 -10.85 -11.22 -4.62
C ARG A 27 -10.40 -10.68 -3.27
N VAL A 28 -10.14 -11.59 -2.33
CA VAL A 28 -9.56 -11.28 -1.02
C VAL A 28 -8.12 -11.77 -0.99
N TRP A 29 -7.23 -10.91 -0.52
CA TRP A 29 -5.81 -11.17 -0.44
C TRP A 29 -5.35 -11.04 1.01
N VAL A 30 -4.44 -11.93 1.41
CA VAL A 30 -3.70 -11.82 2.67
C VAL A 30 -2.32 -11.25 2.37
N ARG A 31 -1.93 -10.20 3.09
CA ARG A 31 -0.58 -9.65 3.00
C ARG A 31 0.39 -10.55 3.76
N ARG A 32 1.45 -10.98 3.07
CA ARG A 32 2.62 -11.57 3.71
C ARG A 32 3.35 -10.50 4.55
N PRO A 33 3.99 -10.88 5.66
CA PRO A 33 4.85 -9.99 6.41
C PRO A 33 5.92 -9.33 5.52
N VAL A 34 6.25 -8.09 5.83
CA VAL A 34 7.28 -7.33 5.12
C VAL A 34 8.66 -7.92 5.44
N GLY A 35 9.35 -8.45 4.42
CA GLY A 35 10.72 -8.95 4.57
C GLY A 35 11.77 -7.84 4.64
N GLY A 36 12.96 -8.14 5.16
CA GLY A 36 14.01 -7.13 5.42
C GLY A 36 14.42 -6.29 4.20
N ALA A 37 14.47 -6.86 3.00
CA ALA A 37 14.77 -6.11 1.78
C ALA A 37 13.70 -5.05 1.46
N ARG A 38 12.41 -5.40 1.65
CA ARG A 38 11.29 -4.46 1.48
C ARG A 38 11.38 -3.35 2.53
N THR A 39 11.67 -3.69 3.79
CA THR A 39 11.88 -2.69 4.87
C THR A 39 13.03 -1.72 4.55
N GLY A 40 14.17 -2.24 4.09
CA GLY A 40 15.34 -1.43 3.75
C GLY A 40 15.07 -0.44 2.61
N MET A 41 14.38 -0.89 1.57
CA MET A 41 14.00 -0.04 0.43
C MET A 41 13.05 1.09 0.82
N LEU A 42 12.01 0.78 1.62
CA LEU A 42 11.10 1.80 2.12
C LEU A 42 11.84 2.83 2.99
N SER A 43 12.74 2.36 3.85
CA SER A 43 13.56 3.24 4.70
C SER A 43 14.47 4.17 3.87
N TRP A 44 15.06 3.65 2.79
CA TRP A 44 15.84 4.45 1.84
C TRP A 44 14.98 5.51 1.16
N LEU A 45 13.77 5.13 0.71
CA LEU A 45 12.84 6.05 0.05
C LEU A 45 12.42 7.19 1.00
N VAL A 46 12.08 6.86 2.25
CA VAL A 46 11.71 7.84 3.29
C VAL A 46 12.83 8.88 3.48
N ARG A 47 14.08 8.44 3.62
CA ARG A 47 15.22 9.35 3.76
C ARG A 47 15.39 10.26 2.54
N GLY A 48 15.21 9.71 1.34
CA GLY A 48 15.33 10.46 0.08
C GLY A 48 14.30 11.59 -0.06
N PHE A 49 13.05 11.35 0.36
CA PHE A 49 11.98 12.33 0.36
C PHE A 49 12.18 13.41 1.44
N LEU A 50 12.42 13.01 2.68
CA LEU A 50 12.61 13.95 3.80
C LEU A 50 13.78 14.90 3.58
N ALA A 51 14.84 14.45 2.90
CA ALA A 51 15.99 15.30 2.56
C ALA A 51 15.67 16.40 1.52
N ARG A 52 14.51 16.34 0.84
CA ARG A 52 14.17 17.23 -0.28
C ARG A 52 12.88 18.02 -0.08
N ARG A 53 11.88 17.43 0.57
CA ARG A 53 10.51 17.95 0.64
C ARG A 53 9.92 17.65 2.03
N THR A 54 10.21 18.49 3.02
CA THR A 54 9.78 18.29 4.41
C THR A 54 8.30 18.55 4.64
N GLU A 55 7.64 19.25 3.72
CA GLU A 55 6.19 19.46 3.71
C GLU A 55 5.40 18.22 3.27
N LEU A 56 6.10 17.22 2.70
CA LEU A 56 5.54 15.93 2.32
C LEU A 56 5.96 14.84 3.31
N ALA A 57 5.09 13.87 3.50
CA ALA A 57 5.37 12.68 4.28
C ALA A 57 5.28 11.43 3.40
N LEU A 58 6.29 10.56 3.49
CA LEU A 58 6.19 9.19 3.01
C LEU A 58 5.87 8.26 4.19
N ILE A 59 4.63 7.79 4.25
CA ILE A 59 4.07 7.04 5.38
C ILE A 59 4.07 5.56 5.04
N THR A 60 4.78 4.74 5.83
CA THR A 60 4.95 3.29 5.60
C THR A 60 4.10 2.43 6.54
N SER A 61 3.41 3.06 7.50
CA SER A 61 2.51 2.43 8.45
C SER A 61 1.16 3.17 8.54
N GLY A 62 0.59 3.53 7.39
CA GLY A 62 -0.61 4.34 7.29
C GLY A 62 -1.92 3.54 7.16
N PRO A 63 -3.04 4.22 6.91
CA PRO A 63 -4.32 3.58 6.64
C PRO A 63 -4.29 2.80 5.33
N GLY A 64 -5.28 1.93 5.12
CA GLY A 64 -5.58 1.44 3.79
C GLY A 64 -6.44 2.42 3.00
N PHE A 65 -6.63 2.17 1.71
CA PHE A 65 -7.42 3.00 0.82
C PHE A 65 -8.62 2.28 0.24
N LYS A 66 -9.69 3.05 0.03
CA LYS A 66 -10.82 2.65 -0.80
C LYS A 66 -10.40 2.73 -2.27
N VAL A 67 -10.35 1.59 -2.96
CA VAL A 67 -9.85 1.49 -4.34
C VAL A 67 -10.89 0.98 -5.33
N GLY A 68 -10.58 1.10 -6.62
CA GLY A 68 -11.48 0.79 -7.72
C GLY A 68 -12.44 1.94 -8.08
N ALA A 69 -13.07 1.82 -9.25
CA ALA A 69 -13.90 2.87 -9.85
C ALA A 69 -15.08 3.28 -8.95
N ARG A 70 -15.62 2.34 -8.17
CA ARG A 70 -16.72 2.57 -7.22
C ARG A 70 -16.29 2.58 -5.75
N ARG A 71 -14.98 2.68 -5.48
CA ARG A 71 -14.41 2.71 -4.11
C ARG A 71 -14.82 1.50 -3.25
N GLU A 72 -15.11 0.38 -3.89
CA GLU A 72 -15.57 -0.86 -3.26
C GLU A 72 -14.41 -1.74 -2.77
N GLY A 73 -13.22 -1.58 -3.36
CA GLY A 73 -12.01 -2.27 -2.95
C GLY A 73 -11.34 -1.64 -1.74
N ARG A 74 -10.43 -2.40 -1.11
CA ARG A 74 -9.65 -2.06 0.08
C ARG A 74 -8.22 -2.53 -0.12
N ALA A 75 -7.31 -1.61 -0.43
CA ALA A 75 -5.89 -1.91 -0.63
C ALA A 75 -5.02 -1.21 0.42
N ARG A 76 -3.91 -1.83 0.80
CA ARG A 76 -2.94 -1.31 1.77
C ARG A 76 -1.58 -1.16 1.09
N PRO A 77 -1.21 0.06 0.70
CA PRO A 77 0.08 0.30 0.08
C PRO A 77 1.24 0.06 1.05
N ASP A 78 2.44 -0.18 0.51
CA ASP A 78 3.66 -0.26 1.31
C ASP A 78 4.15 1.12 1.77
N GLY A 79 3.91 2.15 0.96
CA GLY A 79 4.18 3.54 1.29
C GLY A 79 3.17 4.48 0.65
N VAL A 80 2.91 5.61 1.30
CA VAL A 80 1.99 6.64 0.82
C VAL A 80 2.68 7.99 0.87
N LEU A 81 2.73 8.68 -0.26
CA LEU A 81 3.20 10.05 -0.35
C LEU A 81 2.00 11.00 -0.31
N ALA A 82 1.95 11.85 0.71
CA ALA A 82 0.91 12.85 0.89
C ALA A 82 1.48 14.09 1.61
N PRO A 83 0.76 15.22 1.66
CA PRO A 83 1.10 16.32 2.56
C PRO A 83 1.23 15.85 4.01
N ALA A 84 2.15 16.44 4.77
CA ALA A 84 2.27 16.15 6.20
C ALA A 84 0.96 16.46 6.94
N GLY A 85 0.55 15.58 7.87
CA GLY A 85 -0.71 15.71 8.62
C GLY A 85 -1.97 15.29 7.86
N TYR A 86 -1.86 14.90 6.58
CA TYR A 86 -3.02 14.58 5.74
C TYR A 86 -3.91 13.44 6.32
N PHE A 87 -3.35 12.55 7.13
CA PHE A 87 -4.08 11.41 7.72
C PHE A 87 -4.44 11.57 9.19
N ASP A 88 -4.27 12.76 9.79
CA ASP A 88 -4.45 12.95 11.23
C ASP A 88 -5.87 12.58 11.70
N ASP A 89 -6.87 12.79 10.85
CA ASP A 89 -8.28 12.45 11.10
C ASP A 89 -8.78 11.26 10.24
N ALA A 90 -7.87 10.55 9.57
CA ALA A 90 -8.27 9.48 8.67
C ALA A 90 -8.65 8.19 9.43
N GLY A 91 -9.73 7.54 8.97
CA GLY A 91 -10.09 6.21 9.43
C GLY A 91 -9.14 5.11 8.93
N VAL A 92 -9.41 3.86 9.32
CA VAL A 92 -8.62 2.68 8.91
C VAL A 92 -8.57 2.50 7.38
N TRP A 93 -9.66 2.91 6.70
CA TRP A 93 -9.80 2.90 5.24
C TRP A 93 -10.13 4.32 4.75
N ALA A 94 -9.09 5.04 4.33
CA ALA A 94 -9.15 6.42 3.89
C ALA A 94 -9.65 6.55 2.43
N ASP A 95 -10.16 7.74 2.10
CA ASP A 95 -10.35 8.11 0.71
C ASP A 95 -8.98 8.39 0.06
N PRO A 96 -8.76 7.98 -1.20
CA PRO A 96 -7.53 8.28 -1.92
C PRO A 96 -7.36 9.76 -2.35
N GLU A 97 -8.42 10.58 -2.31
CA GLU A 97 -8.40 11.95 -2.85
C GLU A 97 -7.43 12.90 -2.13
N GLY A 98 -6.38 13.36 -2.81
CA GLY A 98 -5.34 14.24 -2.23
C GLY A 98 -4.06 13.50 -1.84
N VAL A 99 -4.04 12.17 -1.99
CA VAL A 99 -2.80 11.39 -2.02
C VAL A 99 -2.04 11.71 -3.30
N LEU A 100 -0.75 12.01 -3.17
CA LEU A 100 0.10 12.34 -4.33
C LEU A 100 0.54 11.09 -5.05
N ALA A 101 0.97 10.07 -4.30
CA ALA A 101 1.34 8.78 -4.87
C ALA A 101 1.30 7.66 -3.82
N VAL A 102 1.23 6.42 -4.29
CA VAL A 102 1.51 5.22 -3.50
C VAL A 102 2.79 4.55 -3.97
N ALA A 103 3.53 3.95 -3.04
CA ALA A 103 4.69 3.12 -3.32
C ALA A 103 4.36 1.67 -3.00
N GLU A 104 4.65 0.78 -3.95
CA GLU A 104 4.52 -0.67 -3.80
C GLU A 104 5.86 -1.32 -4.06
N VAL A 105 6.35 -2.11 -3.11
CA VAL A 105 7.67 -2.72 -3.18
C VAL A 105 7.52 -4.19 -3.54
N THR A 106 7.67 -4.51 -4.81
CA THR A 106 7.51 -5.86 -5.34
C THR A 106 8.83 -6.64 -5.30
N SER A 107 8.72 -7.96 -5.22
CA SER A 107 9.79 -8.89 -5.55
C SER A 107 9.31 -9.78 -6.68
N TRP A 108 10.21 -10.28 -7.52
CA TRP A 108 9.87 -11.28 -8.52
C TRP A 108 9.57 -12.62 -7.82
N ASP A 109 8.31 -12.83 -7.47
CA ASP A 109 7.74 -14.12 -7.07
C ASP A 109 6.54 -14.36 -8.00
N ALA A 110 6.59 -15.43 -8.79
CA ALA A 110 5.58 -15.74 -9.81
C ALA A 110 4.15 -15.78 -9.22
N ASP A 111 4.02 -16.20 -7.96
CA ASP A 111 2.76 -16.27 -7.24
C ASP A 111 2.16 -14.89 -6.90
N THR A 112 2.95 -13.82 -6.97
CA THR A 112 2.52 -12.45 -6.60
C THR A 112 2.42 -11.49 -7.79
N HIS A 113 2.89 -11.90 -8.97
CA HIS A 113 2.95 -11.04 -10.14
C HIS A 113 1.57 -10.54 -10.58
N ALA A 114 0.60 -11.43 -10.74
CA ALA A 114 -0.75 -11.07 -11.16
C ALA A 114 -1.44 -10.14 -10.15
N ARG A 115 -1.26 -10.38 -8.85
CA ARG A 115 -1.81 -9.52 -7.80
C ARG A 115 -1.15 -8.14 -7.81
N ASP A 116 0.17 -8.08 -7.65
CA ASP A 116 0.89 -6.85 -7.35
C ASP A 116 1.15 -5.98 -8.57
N ARG A 117 1.22 -6.56 -9.77
CA ARG A 117 1.54 -5.82 -11.01
C ARG A 117 0.37 -5.66 -11.97
N VAL A 118 -0.74 -6.38 -11.77
CA VAL A 118 -1.91 -6.28 -12.65
C VAL A 118 -3.13 -5.83 -11.85
N GLU A 119 -3.64 -6.67 -10.95
CA GLU A 119 -4.92 -6.40 -10.27
C GLU A 119 -4.85 -5.17 -9.35
N LYS A 120 -3.79 -5.07 -8.52
CA LYS A 120 -3.63 -3.96 -7.57
C LYS A 120 -3.31 -2.65 -8.28
N VAL A 121 -2.49 -2.70 -9.33
CA VAL A 121 -2.16 -1.54 -10.18
C VAL A 121 -3.43 -0.99 -10.83
N ALA A 122 -4.25 -1.84 -11.42
CA ALA A 122 -5.52 -1.44 -12.02
C ALA A 122 -6.45 -0.81 -10.98
N ALA A 123 -6.53 -1.41 -9.78
CA ALA A 123 -7.36 -0.88 -8.70
C ALA A 123 -6.94 0.55 -8.25
N TYR A 124 -5.64 0.85 -8.23
CA TYR A 124 -5.14 2.22 -7.95
C TYR A 124 -5.33 3.17 -9.14
N ALA A 125 -5.14 2.70 -10.38
CA ALA A 125 -5.34 3.53 -11.56
C ALA A 125 -6.79 4.05 -11.64
N GLU A 126 -7.76 3.23 -11.25
CA GLU A 126 -9.18 3.62 -11.13
C GLU A 126 -9.46 4.64 -10.02
N THR A 127 -8.47 4.97 -9.16
CA THR A 127 -8.60 6.04 -8.17
C THR A 127 -7.95 7.35 -8.56
N GLY A 128 -7.16 7.38 -9.63
CA GLY A 128 -6.38 8.55 -10.02
C GLY A 128 -5.17 8.82 -9.13
N ILE A 129 -4.76 7.87 -8.29
CA ILE A 129 -3.51 7.99 -7.52
C ILE A 129 -2.34 7.52 -8.39
N ASP A 130 -1.26 8.29 -8.41
CA ASP A 130 -0.02 7.87 -9.06
C ASP A 130 0.64 6.70 -8.31
N LEU A 131 1.19 5.73 -9.04
CA LEU A 131 1.79 4.53 -8.47
C LEU A 131 3.27 4.41 -8.81
N TYR A 132 4.10 4.31 -7.77
CA TYR A 132 5.51 3.91 -7.87
C TYR A 132 5.68 2.42 -7.55
N LEU A 133 5.98 1.63 -8.58
CA LEU A 133 6.37 0.23 -8.44
C LEU A 133 7.88 0.12 -8.29
N LEU A 134 8.33 -0.43 -7.16
CA LEU A 134 9.74 -0.62 -6.85
C LEU A 134 10.09 -2.10 -6.84
N ASP A 135 11.19 -2.48 -7.47
CA ASP A 135 11.68 -3.86 -7.48
C ASP A 135 12.82 -4.03 -6.48
N THR A 136 12.67 -4.98 -5.56
CA THR A 136 13.70 -5.28 -4.55
C THR A 136 14.96 -5.96 -5.11
N GLU A 137 14.90 -6.56 -6.30
CA GLU A 137 16.00 -7.36 -6.83
C GLU A 137 17.26 -6.54 -7.17
N PRO A 138 17.17 -5.37 -7.83
CA PRO A 138 18.31 -4.46 -7.97
C PRO A 138 18.82 -3.92 -6.64
N PHE A 139 17.94 -3.63 -5.68
CA PHE A 139 18.30 -3.01 -4.40
C PHE A 139 19.16 -3.92 -3.52
N LYS A 140 18.94 -5.24 -3.55
CA LYS A 140 19.80 -6.21 -2.87
C LYS A 140 21.26 -6.16 -3.33
N ARG A 141 21.53 -5.64 -4.54
CA ARG A 141 22.88 -5.49 -5.10
C ARG A 141 23.58 -4.22 -4.64
N PHE A 142 22.83 -3.17 -4.29
CA PHE A 142 23.36 -1.88 -3.82
C PHE A 142 23.51 -1.79 -2.30
N ALA A 143 22.76 -2.62 -1.54
CA ALA A 143 22.80 -2.64 -0.09
C ALA A 143 23.90 -3.54 0.51
N ARG A 144 24.87 -3.98 -0.31
CA ARG A 144 26.06 -4.74 0.12
C ARG A 144 27.30 -3.87 0.01
#